data_AF-A0A257X7G6-F1
#
_entry.id   AF-A0A257X7G6-F1
#
_cell.length_a   1.000
_cell.length_b   1.000
_cell.length_c   1.000
_cell.angle_alpha   90.00
_cell.angle_beta   90.00
_cell.angle_gamma   90.00
#
_symmetry.space_group_name_H-M   'P 1'
#
loop_
_entity.id
_entity.type
_entity.pdbx_description
1 polymer ?
#
loop_
_entity_poly.entity_id
_entity_poly.type
_entity_poly.pdbx_seq_one_letter_code
_entity_poly.pdbx_strand_id
1 'polypeptide(L)'
;MLAKFDIEYVTHPQHNQRVDTHRTDDPIEAEDFLMNLLVAGARINAIKHEGIELEQPKADRMLRVAAERLASRLVGTALNLDAAQVKHRFGFAA
;
A
#
# COMPACT_ATOMS: atom_id res chain seq x y z
N MET A 1 -22.45 3.72 -5.38
CA MET A 1 -21.67 2.47 -5.27
C MET A 1 -21.04 2.50 -3.89
N LEU A 2 -21.28 1.50 -3.02
CA LEU A 2 -20.62 1.47 -1.71
C LEU A 2 -19.13 1.20 -1.95
N ALA A 3 -18.25 2.01 -1.37
CA ALA A 3 -16.82 1.76 -1.42
C ALA A 3 -16.54 0.38 -0.82
N LYS A 4 -15.72 -0.41 -1.53
CA LYS A 4 -15.42 -1.78 -1.11
C LYS A 4 -14.26 -1.85 -0.14
N PHE A 5 -13.39 -0.86 -0.10
CA PHE A 5 -12.24 -0.80 0.80
C PHE A 5 -12.31 0.45 1.66
N ASP A 6 -12.05 0.27 2.96
CA ASP A 6 -11.79 1.36 3.90
C ASP A 6 -10.41 1.14 4.52
N ILE A 7 -9.48 2.09 4.34
CA ILE A 7 -8.14 2.06 4.91
C ILE A 7 -8.06 3.14 5.97
N GLU A 8 -7.88 2.75 7.23
CA GLU A 8 -7.72 3.67 8.36
C GLU A 8 -6.25 3.91 8.65
N TYR A 9 -5.86 5.18 8.78
CA TYR A 9 -4.46 5.55 8.94
C TYR A 9 -4.29 6.85 9.74
N VAL A 10 -3.06 7.09 10.19
CA VAL A 10 -2.64 8.34 10.83
C VAL A 10 -1.43 8.90 10.09
N THR A 11 -1.56 10.12 9.57
CA THR A 11 -0.42 10.86 9.01
C THR A 11 0.43 11.44 10.15
N HIS A 12 1.75 11.26 10.10
CA HIS A 12 2.68 11.70 11.15
C HIS A 12 2.34 11.15 12.56
N PRO A 13 2.42 9.83 12.77
CA PRO A 13 1.95 9.18 14.01
C PRO A 13 2.70 9.60 15.29
N GLN A 14 3.82 10.33 15.17
CA GLN A 14 4.57 10.87 16.31
C GLN A 14 3.95 12.17 16.86
N HIS A 15 3.20 12.91 16.04
CA HIS A 15 2.69 14.24 16.39
C HIS A 15 1.17 14.38 16.21
N ASN A 16 0.54 13.39 15.58
CA ASN A 16 -0.88 13.40 15.27
C ASN A 16 -1.54 12.12 15.78
N GLN A 17 -2.78 12.26 16.26
CA GLN A 17 -3.62 11.13 16.69
C GLN A 17 -4.90 11.02 15.84
N ARG A 18 -5.12 11.94 14.91
CA ARG A 18 -6.29 11.91 14.03
C ARG A 18 -6.20 10.70 13.12
N VAL A 19 -7.23 9.86 13.19
CA VAL A 19 -7.44 8.75 12.26
C VAL A 19 -8.23 9.29 11.07
N ASP A 20 -7.65 9.17 9.89
CA ASP A 20 -8.31 9.43 8.63
C ASP A 20 -8.64 8.09 7.95
N THR A 21 -9.65 8.11 7.08
CA THR A 21 -10.08 6.92 6.34
C THR A 21 -10.08 7.24 4.84
N HIS A 22 -9.33 6.44 4.07
CA HIS A 22 -9.41 6.45 2.62
C HIS A 22 -10.40 5.37 2.18
N ARG A 23 -11.28 5.70 1.23
CA ARG A 23 -12.32 4.81 0.74
C ARG A 23 -12.24 4.69 -0.77
N THR A 24 -12.19 3.47 -1.27
CA THR A 24 -12.20 3.17 -2.71
C THR A 24 -12.93 1.86 -2.99
N ASP A 25 -13.46 1.68 -4.19
CA ASP A 25 -13.97 0.41 -4.70
C ASP A 25 -12.99 -0.30 -5.65
N ASP A 26 -11.88 0.36 -6.02
CA ASP A 26 -10.83 -0.20 -6.86
C ASP A 26 -9.72 -0.86 -6.01
N PRO A 27 -9.50 -2.17 -6.14
CA PRO A 27 -8.42 -2.86 -5.43
C PRO A 27 -7.02 -2.35 -5.83
N ILE A 28 -6.82 -1.87 -7.06
CA ILE A 28 -5.53 -1.33 -7.52
C ILE A 28 -5.25 0.00 -6.83
N GLU A 29 -6.25 0.89 -6.78
CA GLU A 29 -6.14 2.16 -6.04
C GLU A 29 -5.87 1.92 -4.56
N ALA A 30 -6.50 0.90 -3.95
CA ALA A 30 -6.25 0.55 -2.56
C ALA A 30 -4.78 0.15 -2.33
N GLU A 31 -4.20 -0.69 -3.21
CA GLU A 31 -2.78 -1.07 -3.15
C GLU A 31 -1.84 0.13 -3.35
N ASP A 32 -2.14 1.00 -4.31
CA ASP A 32 -1.35 2.20 -4.58
C ASP A 32 -1.44 3.21 -3.43
N PHE A 33 -2.59 3.31 -2.76
CA PHE A 33 -2.75 4.12 -1.56
C PHE A 33 -1.93 3.55 -0.40
N LEU A 34 -1.95 2.23 -0.17
CA LEU A 34 -1.09 1.58 0.83
C LEU A 34 0.39 1.85 0.53
N MET A 35 0.81 1.80 -0.74
CA MET A 35 2.17 2.17 -1.13
C MET A 35 2.51 3.61 -0.74
N ASN A 36 1.60 4.56 -0.96
CA ASN A 36 1.80 5.96 -0.58
C ASN A 36 1.88 6.14 0.95
N LEU A 37 1.10 5.39 1.72
CA LEU A 37 1.20 5.39 3.18
C LEU A 37 2.56 4.87 3.68
N LEU A 38 3.11 3.82 3.04
CA LEU A 38 4.44 3.31 3.32
C LEU A 38 5.52 4.37 3.04
N VAL A 39 5.42 5.07 1.91
CA VAL A 39 6.35 6.17 1.55
C VAL A 39 6.27 7.31 2.56
N ALA A 40 5.06 7.67 3.00
CA ALA A 40 4.84 8.75 3.95
C ALA A 40 5.23 8.39 5.40
N GLY A 41 5.59 7.13 5.68
CA GLY A 41 5.81 6.66 7.06
C GLY A 41 4.56 6.77 7.93
N ALA A 42 3.38 6.68 7.33
CA ALA A 42 2.12 6.74 8.04
C ALA A 42 1.90 5.46 8.86
N ARG A 43 1.10 5.57 9.93
CA ARG A 43 0.63 4.38 10.66
C ARG A 43 -0.65 3.88 10.01
N ILE A 44 -0.65 2.63 9.56
CA ILE A 44 -1.84 1.93 9.06
C ILE A 44 -2.49 1.23 10.25
N ASN A 45 -3.76 1.54 10.52
CA ASN A 45 -4.49 1.02 11.67
C ASN A 45 -5.36 -0.18 11.30
N ALA A 46 -6.09 -0.08 10.18
CA ALA A 46 -7.03 -1.10 9.73
C ALA A 46 -7.18 -1.09 8.20
N ILE A 47 -7.42 -2.26 7.62
CA ILE A 47 -7.80 -2.42 6.21
C ILE A 47 -9.09 -3.23 6.19
N LYS A 48 -10.18 -2.63 5.73
CA LYS A 48 -11.51 -3.25 5.72
C LYS A 48 -11.95 -3.49 4.28
N HIS A 49 -12.67 -4.58 4.06
CA HIS A 49 -13.37 -4.88 2.82
C HIS A 49 -14.86 -5.07 3.08
N GLU A 50 -15.70 -4.30 2.39
CA GLU A 50 -17.16 -4.28 2.54
C GLU A 50 -17.60 -4.07 4.01
N GLY A 51 -16.88 -3.19 4.72
CA GLY A 51 -17.14 -2.87 6.13
C GLY A 51 -16.61 -3.90 7.13
N ILE A 52 -15.97 -4.99 6.67
CA ILE A 52 -15.41 -6.05 7.51
C ILE A 52 -13.88 -5.92 7.52
N GLU A 53 -13.26 -5.95 8.69
CA GLU A 53 -11.80 -6.03 8.83
C GLU A 53 -11.25 -7.20 8.01
N LEU A 54 -10.27 -6.93 7.13
CA LEU A 54 -9.63 -8.01 6.39
C LEU A 54 -8.92 -8.94 7.36
N GLU A 55 -8.99 -10.24 7.05
CA GLU A 55 -8.16 -11.22 7.73
C GLU A 55 -6.68 -10.88 7.52
N GLN A 56 -5.88 -11.05 8.57
CA GLN A 56 -4.46 -10.70 8.58
C GLN A 56 -3.69 -11.21 7.34
N PRO A 57 -3.85 -12.47 6.88
CA PRO A 57 -3.13 -12.94 5.69
C PRO A 57 -3.48 -12.19 4.39
N LYS A 58 -4.71 -11.67 4.28
CA LYS A 58 -5.15 -10.90 3.10
C LYS A 58 -4.61 -9.48 3.16
N ALA A 59 -4.68 -8.84 4.33
CA ALA A 59 -4.06 -7.54 4.57
C ALA A 59 -2.53 -7.59 4.33
N ASP A 60 -1.84 -8.59 4.87
CA ASP A 60 -0.40 -8.81 4.68
C ASP A 60 -0.04 -8.97 3.21
N ARG A 61 -0.88 -9.66 2.43
CA ARG A 61 -0.69 -9.81 0.98
C ARG A 61 -0.76 -8.46 0.26
N MET A 62 -1.76 -7.62 0.57
CA MET A 62 -1.88 -6.29 -0.03
C MET A 62 -0.68 -5.41 0.33
N LEU A 63 -0.27 -5.41 1.60
CA LEU A 63 0.90 -4.68 2.08
C LEU A 63 2.18 -5.15 1.41
N ARG A 64 2.33 -6.47 1.22
CA ARG A 64 3.48 -7.04 0.50
C ARG A 64 3.53 -6.57 -0.95
N VAL A 65 2.40 -6.58 -1.67
CA VAL A 65 2.34 -6.07 -3.06
C VAL A 65 2.72 -4.60 -3.11
N ALA A 66 2.17 -3.77 -2.21
CA ALA A 66 2.50 -2.36 -2.11
C ALA A 66 4.01 -2.14 -1.83
N ALA A 67 4.60 -2.92 -0.93
CA ALA A 67 6.03 -2.86 -0.60
C ALA A 67 6.93 -3.31 -1.76
N GLU A 68 6.56 -4.40 -2.46
CA GLU A 68 7.29 -4.89 -3.63
C GLU A 68 7.26 -3.87 -4.78
N ARG A 69 6.10 -3.26 -5.06
CA ARG A 69 5.99 -2.17 -6.05
C ARG A 69 6.83 -0.96 -5.66
N LEU A 70 6.82 -0.58 -4.37
CA LEU A 70 7.66 0.52 -3.88
C LEU A 70 9.14 0.24 -4.11
N ALA A 71 9.62 -0.94 -3.71
CA ALA A 71 11.00 -1.34 -3.90
C ALA A 71 11.36 -1.37 -5.39
N SER A 72 10.47 -1.91 -6.23
CA SER A 72 10.65 -1.96 -7.68
C SER A 72 10.85 -0.58 -8.28
N ARG A 73 9.98 0.38 -7.92
CA ARG A 73 10.06 1.78 -8.36
C ARG A 73 11.34 2.47 -7.90
N LEU A 74 11.72 2.30 -6.63
CA LEU A 74 12.92 2.93 -6.07
C LEU A 74 14.19 2.40 -6.74
N VAL A 75 14.31 1.08 -6.90
CA VAL A 75 15.47 0.45 -7.54
C VAL A 75 15.52 0.79 -9.03
N GLY A 76 14.39 0.73 -9.72
CA GLY A 76 14.29 1.09 -11.14
C GLY A 76 14.74 2.54 -11.38
N THR A 77 14.28 3.47 -10.54
CA THR A 77 14.69 4.88 -10.62
C THR A 77 16.18 5.06 -10.30
N ALA A 78 16.67 4.44 -9.23
CA ALA A 78 18.06 4.59 -8.78
C ALA A 78 19.09 4.02 -9.77
N LEU A 79 18.72 2.97 -10.52
CA LEU A 79 19.61 2.28 -11.45
C LEU A 79 19.28 2.52 -12.93
N ASN A 80 18.27 3.36 -13.22
CA ASN A 80 17.74 3.60 -14.56
C ASN A 80 17.37 2.28 -15.29
N LEU A 81 16.60 1.44 -14.61
CA LEU A 81 16.11 0.15 -15.10
C LEU A 81 14.60 0.18 -15.31
N ASP A 82 14.11 -0.60 -16.27
CA ASP A 82 12.69 -0.86 -16.42
C ASP A 82 12.18 -1.90 -15.40
N ALA A 83 10.85 -2.01 -15.27
CA ALA A 83 10.22 -2.93 -14.33
C ALA A 83 10.56 -4.41 -14.61
N ALA A 84 10.76 -4.79 -15.87
CA ALA A 84 11.11 -6.17 -16.23
C ALA A 84 12.54 -6.53 -15.79
N GLN A 85 13.47 -5.60 -15.95
CA GLN A 85 14.85 -5.71 -15.49
C GLN A 85 14.94 -5.78 -13.97
N VAL A 86 14.13 -4.97 -13.26
CA VAL A 86 14.08 -5.00 -11.80
C VAL A 86 13.52 -6.34 -11.30
N LYS A 87 12.42 -6.82 -11.89
CA LYS A 87 11.87 -8.14 -11.59
C LYS A 87 12.86 -9.27 -11.87
N HIS A 88 13.55 -9.22 -13.01
CA HIS A 88 14.53 -10.25 -13.37
C HIS A 88 15.75 -10.25 -12.43
N ARG A 89 16.25 -9.08 -12.03
CA ARG A 89 17.48 -8.96 -11.21
C ARG A 89 17.25 -9.10 -9.71
N PHE A 90 16.10 -8.64 -9.22
CA PHE A 90 15.84 -8.50 -7.79
C PHE A 90 14.56 -9.22 -7.33
N GLY A 91 13.73 -9.72 -8.24
CA GLY A 91 12.53 -10.49 -7.92
C GLY A 91 11.33 -9.67 -7.44
N PHE A 92 11.41 -8.34 -7.47
CA PHE A 92 10.30 -7.48 -7.07
C PHE A 92 9.15 -7.52 -8.10
N ALA A 93 7.92 -7.31 -7.61
CA ALA A 93 6.76 -7.16 -8.47
C ALA A 93 6.95 -5.97 -9.45
N ALA A 94 6.44 -6.16 -10.66
CA ALA A 94 6.36 -5.11 -11.68
C ALA A 94 5.14 -4.21 -11.42
#